data_AF-A0A0K8PSE2-F1
#
_entry.id   AF-A0A0K8PSE2-F1
#
_cell.length_a   1.000
_cell.length_b   1.000
_cell.length_c   1.000
_cell.angle_alpha   90.00
_cell.angle_beta   90.00
_cell.angle_gamma   90.00
#
_symmetry.space_group_name_H-M   'P 1'
#
loop_
_entity.id
_entity.type
_entity.pdbx_description
1 polymer ?
#
loop_
_entity_poly.entity_id
_entity_poly.type
_entity_poly.pdbx_seq_one_letter_code
_entity_poly.pdbx_strand_id
1 'polypeptide(L)'
;MSEQGTRQGNGPGGRRLRQGEDIPLTAEQSQRLGSLCDRYGSYLVFYAKRKLVSYGFNGTAAETLAEDIAQDTWIEVARTGAKDLLASEPLSENDTRAFLCVRVQNRLGKYFKRSSSYERPMDFDDPITAYVLAPMVEEQQEQPLAEPSEGLLRLLADLPGREREALLLRLDGCSKSVVASRLGCSLHTGDRLVETALLRVQMCHPEMAPEPVALESLPAWQRQALATLDDTRREALLRIGDLPRQVLLMHLAEGLDSKQIAARLGVDRWGIMGAYSAASSLKVSGQVTMQGTFREKGAAARALAATLRGEVTALKPGERVPGERDLTARFQCSAKTVRAAMKTLRAEGLVTMIRPYGLFRATATGDLAAAA
;
A
#
# COMPACT_ATOMS: atom_id res chain seq x y z
N MET A 1 -13.04 10.00 -69.80
CA MET A 1 -12.61 8.74 -69.18
C MET A 1 -11.16 8.93 -68.78
N SER A 2 -10.90 9.20 -67.51
CA SER A 2 -9.55 9.40 -66.98
C SER A 2 -9.37 8.40 -65.83
N GLU A 3 -8.52 7.40 -66.08
CA GLU A 3 -8.17 6.37 -65.10
C GLU A 3 -7.52 7.02 -63.87
N GLN A 4 -8.18 6.92 -62.73
CA GLN A 4 -7.59 7.26 -61.44
C GLN A 4 -6.56 6.17 -61.12
N GLY A 5 -5.28 6.49 -61.32
CA GLY A 5 -4.16 5.63 -60.93
C GLY A 5 -4.20 5.29 -59.44
N THR A 6 -4.65 4.08 -59.12
CA THR A 6 -4.62 3.53 -57.77
C THR A 6 -3.16 3.36 -57.35
N ARG A 7 -2.69 4.21 -56.42
CA ARG A 7 -1.33 4.13 -55.85
C ARG A 7 -1.11 2.74 -55.23
N GLN A 8 -0.36 1.91 -55.94
CA GLN A 8 0.03 0.56 -55.59
C GLN A 8 0.85 0.57 -54.28
N GLY A 9 0.52 -0.32 -53.33
CA GLY A 9 1.22 -0.46 -52.05
C GLY A 9 2.42 -1.41 -52.11
N ASN A 10 3.25 -1.39 -51.06
CA ASN A 10 4.50 -2.16 -51.00
C ASN A 10 4.32 -3.66 -50.71
N GLY A 11 3.10 -4.14 -50.47
CA GLY A 11 2.81 -5.55 -50.22
C GLY A 11 2.85 -6.45 -51.47
N PRO A 12 2.72 -7.77 -51.28
CA PRO A 12 2.59 -8.74 -52.38
C PRO A 12 1.42 -8.39 -53.30
N GLY A 13 1.63 -8.44 -54.62
CA GLY A 13 0.61 -8.06 -55.60
C GLY A 13 0.25 -6.56 -55.62
N GLY A 14 1.00 -5.71 -54.92
CA GLY A 14 0.75 -4.27 -54.91
C GLY A 14 -0.27 -3.80 -53.88
N ARG A 15 -0.62 -4.64 -52.90
CA ARG A 15 -1.51 -4.25 -51.79
C ARG A 15 -0.79 -3.38 -50.76
N ARG A 16 -1.53 -2.60 -49.97
CA ARG A 16 -0.97 -1.94 -48.78
C ARG A 16 -0.86 -2.93 -47.62
N LEU A 17 0.25 -2.87 -46.88
CA LEU A 17 0.46 -3.68 -45.69
C LEU A 17 -0.36 -3.14 -44.52
N ARG A 18 -0.87 -4.03 -43.66
CA ARG A 18 -1.50 -3.66 -42.39
C ARG A 18 -0.43 -3.25 -41.37
N GLN A 19 -0.83 -2.50 -40.35
CA GLN A 19 0.08 -2.12 -39.27
C GLN A 19 0.59 -3.38 -38.54
N GLY A 20 1.92 -3.57 -38.49
CA GLY A 20 2.56 -4.74 -37.87
C GLY A 20 2.61 -5.99 -38.75
N GLU A 21 2.25 -5.90 -40.03
CA GLU A 21 2.36 -7.00 -40.98
C GLU A 21 3.79 -7.07 -41.57
N ASP A 22 4.53 -8.14 -41.26
CA ASP A 22 5.87 -8.38 -41.77
C ASP A 22 5.82 -9.20 -43.08
N ILE A 23 6.59 -8.82 -44.09
CA ILE A 23 6.77 -9.62 -45.31
C ILE A 23 7.94 -10.59 -45.07
N PRO A 24 7.73 -11.92 -45.15
CA PRO A 24 8.83 -12.86 -45.04
C PRO A 24 9.79 -12.70 -46.23
N LEU A 25 11.09 -12.55 -45.93
CA LEU A 25 12.13 -12.47 -46.96
C LEU A 25 12.37 -13.85 -47.58
N THR A 26 12.63 -13.90 -48.88
CA THR A 26 13.17 -15.11 -49.51
C THR A 26 14.61 -15.36 -49.06
N ALA A 27 15.13 -16.59 -49.25
CA ALA A 27 16.52 -16.92 -48.92
C ALA A 27 17.53 -16.01 -49.64
N GLU A 28 17.29 -15.71 -50.92
CA GLU A 28 18.12 -14.80 -51.72
C GLU A 28 18.07 -13.36 -51.19
N GLN A 29 16.89 -12.87 -50.81
CA GLN A 29 16.74 -11.54 -50.22
C GLN A 29 17.41 -11.42 -48.86
N SER A 30 17.33 -12.48 -48.03
CA SER A 30 18.01 -12.54 -46.75
C SER A 30 19.54 -12.51 -46.91
N GLN A 31 20.09 -13.29 -47.85
CA GLN A 31 21.52 -13.28 -48.16
C GLN A 31 21.97 -11.91 -48.66
N ARG A 32 21.19 -11.28 -49.55
CA ARG A 32 21.49 -9.95 -50.08
C ARG A 32 21.43 -8.87 -48.99
N LEU A 33 20.46 -8.95 -48.09
CA LEU A 33 20.39 -8.07 -46.92
C LEU A 33 21.65 -8.20 -46.06
N GLY A 34 22.10 -9.43 -45.79
CA GLY A 34 23.37 -9.70 -45.08
C GLY A 34 24.56 -9.00 -45.74
N SER A 35 24.74 -9.20 -47.05
CA SER A 35 25.82 -8.54 -47.81
C SER A 35 25.74 -7.00 -47.78
N LEU A 36 24.54 -6.43 -47.79
CA LEU A 36 24.35 -4.98 -47.66
C LEU A 36 24.68 -4.48 -46.25
N CYS A 37 24.27 -5.21 -45.21
CA CYS A 37 24.61 -4.90 -43.82
C CYS A 37 26.12 -4.93 -43.60
N ASP A 38 26.80 -5.97 -44.09
CA ASP A 38 28.26 -6.10 -43.96
C ASP A 38 29.00 -4.98 -44.68
N ARG A 39 28.53 -4.60 -45.88
CA ARG A 39 29.20 -3.58 -46.70
C ARG A 39 28.90 -2.14 -46.26
N TYR A 40 27.68 -1.84 -45.82
CA TYR A 40 27.23 -0.47 -45.56
C TYR A 40 26.83 -0.19 -44.10
N GLY A 41 26.93 -1.18 -43.21
CA GLY A 41 26.55 -1.03 -41.80
C GLY A 41 27.29 0.13 -41.11
N SER A 42 28.62 0.08 -41.10
CA SER A 42 29.45 1.16 -40.52
C SER A 42 29.26 2.50 -41.23
N TYR A 43 29.03 2.47 -42.54
CA TYR A 43 28.75 3.68 -43.33
C TYR A 43 27.45 4.36 -42.86
N LEU A 44 26.39 3.60 -42.57
CA LEU A 44 25.13 4.18 -42.12
C LEU A 44 25.21 4.76 -40.71
N VAL A 45 25.92 4.08 -39.79
CA VAL A 45 26.18 4.62 -38.46
C VAL A 45 26.94 5.94 -38.56
N PHE A 46 28.02 5.98 -39.35
CA PHE A 46 28.78 7.22 -39.57
C PHE A 46 27.92 8.34 -40.20
N TYR A 47 27.10 7.99 -41.19
CA TYR A 47 26.22 8.95 -41.86
C TYR A 47 25.16 9.51 -40.91
N ALA A 48 24.51 8.65 -40.11
CA ALA A 48 23.53 9.03 -39.10
C ALA A 48 24.17 9.92 -38.03
N LYS A 49 25.33 9.54 -37.50
CA LYS A 49 26.10 10.33 -36.53
C LYS A 49 26.43 11.72 -37.06
N ARG A 50 26.94 11.81 -38.29
CA ARG A 50 27.23 13.11 -38.93
C ARG A 50 25.98 13.99 -39.02
N LYS A 51 24.82 13.41 -39.31
CA LYS A 51 23.56 14.14 -39.33
C LYS A 51 23.12 14.58 -37.94
N LEU A 52 23.21 13.73 -36.94
CA LEU A 52 22.91 14.08 -35.54
C LEU A 52 23.79 15.20 -35.01
N VAL A 53 25.10 15.18 -35.32
CA VAL A 53 26.02 16.28 -35.00
C VAL A 53 25.58 17.57 -35.72
N SER A 54 25.16 17.50 -36.98
CA SER A 54 24.62 18.67 -37.69
C SER A 54 23.30 19.20 -37.10
N TYR A 55 22.57 18.36 -36.36
CA TYR A 55 21.40 18.75 -35.57
C TYR A 55 21.75 19.22 -34.14
N GLY A 56 23.04 19.35 -33.80
CA GLY A 56 23.52 19.91 -32.53
C GLY A 56 23.75 18.90 -31.41
N PHE A 57 23.73 17.59 -31.69
CA PHE A 57 24.03 16.57 -30.68
C PHE A 57 25.52 16.55 -30.32
N ASN A 58 25.84 16.32 -29.04
CA ASN A 58 27.22 16.06 -28.63
C ASN A 58 27.71 14.70 -29.18
N GLY A 59 29.03 14.53 -29.25
CA GLY A 59 29.64 13.38 -29.93
C GLY A 59 29.20 12.02 -29.39
N THR A 60 29.08 11.88 -28.06
CA THR A 60 28.70 10.64 -27.40
C THR A 60 27.22 10.31 -27.60
N ALA A 61 26.32 11.29 -27.40
CA ALA A 61 24.90 11.10 -27.63
C ALA A 61 24.58 10.82 -29.11
N ALA A 62 25.33 11.45 -30.01
CA ALA A 62 25.21 11.19 -31.45
C ALA A 62 25.67 9.78 -31.84
N GLU A 63 26.63 9.18 -31.13
CA GLU A 63 27.10 7.82 -31.39
C GLU A 63 26.01 6.79 -31.07
N THR A 64 25.51 6.79 -29.83
CA THR A 64 24.50 5.83 -29.37
C THR A 64 23.24 5.91 -30.22
N LEU A 65 22.75 7.12 -30.48
CA LEU A 65 21.55 7.31 -31.28
C LEU A 65 21.77 7.00 -32.78
N ALA A 66 22.99 7.13 -33.30
CA ALA A 66 23.29 6.77 -34.68
C ALA A 66 23.22 5.25 -34.91
N GLU A 67 23.70 4.46 -33.94
CA GLU A 67 23.60 3.00 -33.98
C GLU A 67 22.13 2.57 -34.03
N ASP A 68 21.30 3.10 -33.14
CA ASP A 68 19.87 2.83 -33.10
C ASP A 68 19.19 3.17 -34.43
N ILE A 69 19.47 4.36 -34.98
CA ILE A 69 18.87 4.81 -36.25
C ILE A 69 19.31 3.94 -37.43
N ALA A 70 20.58 3.52 -37.46
CA ALA A 70 21.09 2.63 -38.49
C ALA A 70 20.44 1.24 -38.38
N GLN A 71 20.31 0.70 -37.17
CA GLN A 71 19.64 -0.58 -36.92
C GLN A 71 18.16 -0.52 -37.35
N ASP A 72 17.45 0.53 -36.97
CA ASP A 72 16.05 0.75 -37.36
C ASP A 72 15.87 0.85 -38.88
N THR A 73 16.87 1.40 -39.57
CA THR A 73 16.90 1.47 -41.03
C THR A 73 16.99 0.06 -41.64
N TRP A 74 17.85 -0.81 -41.11
CA TRP A 74 17.94 -2.21 -41.57
C TRP A 74 16.68 -3.01 -41.26
N ILE A 75 16.08 -2.81 -40.08
CA ILE A 75 14.80 -3.41 -39.72
C ILE A 75 13.70 -2.98 -40.70
N GLU A 76 13.68 -1.73 -41.13
CA GLU A 76 12.75 -1.26 -42.17
C GLU A 76 12.94 -1.98 -43.50
N VAL A 77 14.19 -2.10 -43.95
CA VAL A 77 14.53 -2.78 -45.20
C VAL A 77 14.07 -4.24 -45.14
N ALA A 78 14.32 -4.92 -44.01
CA ALA A 78 13.89 -6.29 -43.80
C ALA A 78 12.36 -6.44 -43.81
N ARG A 79 11.64 -5.62 -43.03
CA ARG A 79 10.18 -5.74 -42.86
C ARG A 79 9.38 -5.38 -44.11
N THR A 80 9.84 -4.38 -44.84
CA THR A 80 9.14 -3.90 -46.04
C THR A 80 9.49 -4.70 -47.29
N GLY A 81 10.47 -5.61 -47.19
CA GLY A 81 11.03 -6.35 -48.34
C GLY A 81 11.66 -5.45 -49.40
N ALA A 82 11.84 -4.15 -49.10
CA ALA A 82 12.42 -3.08 -49.91
C ALA A 82 12.63 -3.45 -51.40
N LYS A 83 11.57 -3.35 -52.20
CA LYS A 83 11.55 -3.77 -53.63
C LYS A 83 12.62 -3.11 -54.51
N ASP A 84 13.27 -2.06 -54.00
CA ASP A 84 14.44 -1.40 -54.57
C ASP A 84 15.75 -2.09 -54.15
N LEU A 85 16.08 -2.11 -52.85
CA LEU A 85 17.37 -2.59 -52.36
C LEU A 85 17.50 -4.13 -52.43
N LEU A 86 16.39 -4.84 -52.26
CA LEU A 86 16.29 -6.30 -52.29
C LEU A 86 15.68 -6.82 -53.61
N ALA A 87 15.68 -5.99 -54.67
CA ALA A 87 15.32 -6.43 -56.02
C ALA A 87 16.27 -7.53 -56.51
N SER A 88 15.87 -8.33 -57.52
CA SER A 88 16.75 -9.35 -58.10
C SER A 88 17.99 -8.73 -58.76
N GLU A 89 17.83 -7.60 -59.44
CA GLU A 89 18.96 -6.88 -60.05
C GLU A 89 19.64 -5.94 -59.03
N PRO A 90 20.98 -5.95 -58.92
CA PRO A 90 21.70 -5.05 -58.04
C PRO A 90 21.66 -3.62 -58.57
N LEU A 91 21.35 -2.67 -57.67
CA LEU A 91 21.49 -1.25 -57.95
C LEU A 91 22.97 -0.88 -58.05
N SER A 92 23.25 0.25 -58.72
CA SER A 92 24.60 0.83 -58.68
C SER A 92 25.00 1.16 -57.25
N GLU A 93 26.30 1.23 -56.98
CA GLU A 93 26.81 1.59 -55.65
C GLU A 93 26.34 2.97 -55.21
N ASN A 94 26.27 3.93 -56.15
CA ASN A 94 25.80 5.29 -55.87
C ASN A 94 24.31 5.31 -55.52
N ASP A 95 23.49 4.57 -56.28
CA ASP A 95 22.05 4.50 -56.03
C ASP A 95 21.77 3.79 -54.70
N THR A 96 22.46 2.68 -54.43
CA THR A 96 22.37 1.94 -53.16
C THR A 96 22.65 2.87 -51.98
N ARG A 97 23.73 3.65 -52.04
CA ARG A 97 24.07 4.62 -51.01
C ARG A 97 23.02 5.71 -50.87
N ALA A 98 22.50 6.24 -51.98
CA ALA A 98 21.46 7.26 -51.96
C ALA A 98 20.17 6.74 -51.30
N PHE A 99 19.70 5.55 -51.68
CA PHE A 99 18.50 4.91 -51.11
C PHE A 99 18.64 4.62 -49.61
N LEU A 100 19.82 4.22 -49.15
CA LEU A 100 20.07 4.01 -47.72
C LEU A 100 20.13 5.35 -46.96
N CYS A 101 20.78 6.37 -47.51
CA CYS A 101 20.85 7.70 -46.90
C CYS A 101 19.45 8.34 -46.74
N VAL A 102 18.58 8.21 -47.74
CA VAL A 102 17.20 8.70 -47.68
C VAL A 102 16.42 8.03 -46.55
N ARG A 103 16.59 6.72 -46.35
CA ARG A 103 15.94 6.00 -45.25
C ARG A 103 16.44 6.46 -43.88
N VAL A 104 17.74 6.66 -43.72
CA VAL A 104 18.32 7.23 -42.49
C VAL A 104 17.73 8.63 -42.22
N GLN A 105 17.62 9.49 -43.22
CA GLN A 105 17.01 10.82 -43.06
C GLN A 105 15.53 10.73 -42.66
N ASN A 106 14.77 9.81 -43.25
CA ASN A 106 13.37 9.57 -42.86
C ASN A 106 13.24 9.08 -41.42
N ARG A 107 14.19 8.24 -40.96
CA ARG A 107 14.24 7.75 -39.57
C ARG A 107 14.56 8.87 -38.59
N LEU A 108 15.55 9.70 -38.90
CA LEU A 108 15.85 10.92 -38.14
C LEU A 108 14.61 11.82 -38.04
N GLY A 109 13.90 12.06 -39.15
CA GLY A 109 12.67 12.86 -39.16
C GLY A 109 11.57 12.27 -38.26
N LYS A 110 11.39 10.94 -38.25
CA LYS A 110 10.45 10.26 -37.34
C LYS A 110 10.89 10.36 -35.88
N TYR A 111 12.18 10.20 -35.61
CA TYR A 111 12.74 10.35 -34.27
C TYR A 111 12.49 11.75 -33.72
N PHE A 112 12.80 12.81 -34.48
CA PHE A 112 12.55 14.19 -34.06
C PHE A 112 11.06 14.50 -33.89
N LYS A 113 10.20 14.00 -34.78
CA LYS A 113 8.74 14.13 -34.64
C LYS A 113 8.19 13.42 -33.40
N ARG A 114 8.79 12.28 -33.01
CA ARG A 114 8.45 11.58 -31.77
C ARG A 114 9.02 12.28 -30.54
N SER A 115 10.24 12.81 -30.64
CA SER A 115 10.93 13.56 -29.58
C SER A 115 10.35 14.96 -29.35
N SER A 116 9.55 15.48 -30.29
CA SER A 116 8.71 16.66 -30.07
C SER A 116 7.40 16.33 -29.33
N SER A 117 7.17 15.07 -28.98
CA SER A 117 6.26 14.73 -27.87
C SER A 117 6.87 15.31 -26.61
N TYR A 118 6.14 16.16 -25.88
CA TYR A 118 6.60 16.88 -24.70
C TYR A 118 6.93 15.96 -23.49
N GLU A 119 6.87 14.64 -23.67
CA GLU A 119 7.19 13.65 -22.65
C GLU A 119 8.71 13.39 -22.63
N ARG A 120 9.36 13.79 -21.53
CA ARG A 120 10.75 13.44 -21.21
C ARG A 120 10.77 12.56 -19.97
N PRO A 121 11.78 11.67 -19.82
CA PRO A 121 12.01 10.99 -18.55
C PRO A 121 12.13 12.02 -17.44
N MET A 122 11.29 11.90 -16.43
CA MET A 122 11.27 12.80 -15.28
C MET A 122 12.38 12.36 -14.31
N ASP A 123 13.31 13.27 -14.04
CA ASP A 123 14.32 13.07 -13.01
C ASP A 123 13.72 13.50 -11.67
N PHE A 124 13.38 12.52 -10.83
CA PHE A 124 12.80 12.79 -9.52
C PHE A 124 13.83 13.30 -8.50
N ASP A 125 15.12 13.22 -8.82
CA ASP A 125 16.22 13.73 -7.99
C ASP A 125 16.63 15.17 -8.38
N ASP A 126 16.10 15.70 -9.49
CA ASP A 126 16.33 17.09 -9.90
C ASP A 126 15.59 18.07 -8.97
N PRO A 127 16.29 19.00 -8.30
CA PRO A 127 15.69 19.96 -7.38
C PRO A 127 14.64 20.86 -8.04
N ILE A 128 14.81 21.18 -9.33
CA ILE A 128 13.86 22.02 -10.07
C ILE A 128 12.58 21.24 -10.35
N THR A 129 12.69 19.99 -10.76
CA THR A 129 11.53 19.08 -10.96
C THR A 129 10.78 18.85 -9.65
N ALA A 130 11.50 18.64 -8.55
CA ALA A 130 10.89 18.54 -7.22
C ALA A 130 10.19 19.86 -6.83
N TYR A 131 10.81 21.01 -7.07
CA TYR A 131 10.26 22.34 -6.79
C TYR A 131 9.02 22.67 -7.63
N VAL A 132 9.01 22.28 -8.92
CA VAL A 132 7.88 22.52 -9.85
C VAL A 132 6.70 21.58 -9.58
N LEU A 133 6.92 20.41 -8.99
CA LEU A 133 5.86 19.52 -8.50
C LEU A 133 5.41 19.84 -7.07
N ALA A 134 6.24 20.53 -6.29
CA ALA A 134 5.95 21.02 -4.95
C ALA A 134 4.97 22.23 -4.80
N PRO A 135 4.51 23.00 -5.82
CA PRO A 135 3.72 24.21 -5.58
C PRO A 135 2.30 23.98 -5.04
N MET A 136 1.91 22.74 -4.70
CA MET A 136 0.74 22.50 -3.85
C MET A 136 1.06 22.56 -2.34
N VAL A 137 2.30 22.87 -1.95
CA VAL A 137 2.79 22.82 -0.55
C VAL A 137 3.63 24.06 -0.17
N GLU A 138 3.61 25.15 -0.95
CA GLU A 138 4.47 26.32 -0.69
C GLU A 138 4.09 27.18 0.54
N GLU A 139 2.96 26.92 1.21
CA GLU A 139 2.68 27.51 2.55
C GLU A 139 3.09 26.59 3.72
N GLN A 140 3.53 25.35 3.49
CA GLN A 140 3.66 24.35 4.56
C GLN A 140 5.08 23.83 4.81
N GLN A 141 6.10 24.21 4.02
CA GLN A 141 7.43 23.60 4.17
C GLN A 141 8.26 24.09 5.37
N GLU A 142 7.93 25.24 5.97
CA GLU A 142 8.57 25.67 7.24
C GLU A 142 7.67 25.51 8.47
N GLN A 143 6.41 25.13 8.29
CA GLN A 143 5.62 24.65 9.41
C GLN A 143 5.91 23.16 9.56
N PRO A 144 6.50 22.70 10.69
CA PRO A 144 6.38 21.30 11.06
C PRO A 144 4.90 20.93 10.88
N LEU A 145 4.58 19.74 10.33
CA LEU A 145 3.23 19.16 10.39
C LEU A 145 2.58 19.64 11.68
N ALA A 146 1.62 20.58 11.58
CA ALA A 146 1.27 21.44 12.70
C ALA A 146 1.07 20.56 13.92
N GLU A 147 1.74 20.88 15.04
CA GLU A 147 1.58 20.08 16.25
C GLU A 147 0.08 19.91 16.51
N PRO A 148 -0.38 18.67 16.80
CA PRO A 148 -1.80 18.43 16.98
C PRO A 148 -2.34 19.43 17.99
N SER A 149 -3.44 20.09 17.64
CA SER A 149 -3.98 21.16 18.48
C SER A 149 -4.19 20.68 19.92
N GLU A 150 -4.01 21.57 20.89
CA GLU A 150 -4.23 21.24 22.31
C GLU A 150 -5.63 20.66 22.55
N GLY A 151 -6.62 21.14 21.78
CA GLY A 151 -7.96 20.57 21.72
C GLY A 151 -7.96 19.10 21.33
N LEU A 152 -7.33 18.72 20.22
CA LEU A 152 -7.24 17.32 19.78
C LEU A 152 -6.52 16.44 20.81
N LEU A 153 -5.44 16.93 21.41
CA LEU A 153 -4.72 16.19 22.44
C LEU A 153 -5.60 15.92 23.67
N ARG A 154 -6.42 16.90 24.09
CA ARG A 154 -7.40 16.72 25.17
C ARG A 154 -8.44 15.67 24.81
N LEU A 155 -9.01 15.71 23.61
CA LEU A 155 -10.01 14.73 23.13
C LEU A 155 -9.45 13.29 23.15
N LEU A 156 -8.19 13.13 22.76
CA LEU A 156 -7.54 11.82 22.71
C LEU A 156 -7.14 11.31 24.10
N ALA A 157 -6.85 12.20 25.06
CA ALA A 157 -6.41 11.82 26.40
C ALA A 157 -7.44 10.95 27.14
N ASP A 158 -8.73 11.24 26.96
CA ASP A 158 -9.83 10.54 27.63
C ASP A 158 -10.14 9.16 27.02
N LEU A 159 -9.59 8.86 25.85
CA LEU A 159 -9.78 7.58 25.19
C LEU A 159 -8.88 6.47 25.76
N PRO A 160 -9.39 5.23 25.94
CA PRO A 160 -8.57 4.07 26.20
C PRO A 160 -7.52 3.84 25.12
N GLY A 161 -6.30 3.42 25.50
CA GLY A 161 -5.14 3.36 24.58
C GLY A 161 -5.40 2.65 23.24
N ARG A 162 -6.09 1.50 23.25
CA ARG A 162 -6.40 0.77 21.99
C ARG A 162 -7.46 1.45 21.13
N GLU A 163 -8.38 2.19 21.75
CA GLU A 163 -9.41 2.96 21.05
C GLU A 163 -8.80 4.23 20.45
N ARG A 164 -7.91 4.89 21.19
CA ARG A 164 -7.10 6.01 20.73
C ARG A 164 -6.22 5.64 19.53
N GLU A 165 -5.48 4.54 19.63
CA GLU A 165 -4.61 4.06 18.55
C GLU A 165 -5.42 3.69 17.30
N ALA A 166 -6.57 3.03 17.48
CA ALA A 166 -7.48 2.71 16.39
C ALA A 166 -8.00 3.97 15.68
N LEU A 167 -8.39 5.00 16.46
CA LEU A 167 -8.89 6.26 15.92
C LEU A 167 -7.78 7.03 15.18
N LEU A 168 -6.57 7.12 15.74
CA LEU A 168 -5.44 7.78 15.10
C LEU A 168 -5.08 7.15 13.76
N LEU A 169 -4.94 5.82 13.71
CA LEU A 169 -4.69 5.11 12.45
C LEU A 169 -5.78 5.41 11.40
N ARG A 170 -7.04 5.53 11.84
CA ARG A 170 -8.14 5.87 10.94
C ARG A 170 -8.06 7.32 10.44
N LEU A 171 -7.66 8.26 11.30
CA LEU A 171 -7.45 9.67 10.93
C LEU A 171 -6.26 9.85 9.98
N ASP A 172 -5.24 8.99 10.10
CA ASP A 172 -4.12 8.89 9.15
C ASP A 172 -4.54 8.30 7.79
N GLY A 173 -5.84 8.06 7.56
CA GLY A 173 -6.37 7.52 6.31
C GLY A 173 -6.21 6.01 6.16
N CYS A 174 -5.78 5.28 7.20
CA CYS A 174 -5.67 3.82 7.11
C CYS A 174 -7.03 3.16 6.90
N SER A 175 -7.08 2.19 6.00
CA SER A 175 -8.27 1.36 5.80
C SER A 175 -8.55 0.45 7.00
N LYS A 176 -9.79 -0.05 7.12
CA LYS A 176 -10.20 -0.97 8.21
C LYS A 176 -9.29 -2.20 8.34
N SER A 177 -8.77 -2.72 7.23
CA SER A 177 -7.86 -3.87 7.22
C SER A 177 -6.47 -3.53 7.76
N VAL A 178 -5.96 -2.36 7.43
CA VAL A 178 -4.68 -1.87 7.94
C VAL A 178 -4.78 -1.59 9.44
N VAL A 179 -5.86 -0.95 9.90
CA VAL A 179 -6.12 -0.72 11.34
C VAL A 179 -6.12 -2.05 12.11
N ALA A 180 -6.87 -3.04 11.63
CA ALA A 180 -6.94 -4.35 12.28
C ALA A 180 -5.58 -5.07 12.34
N SER A 181 -4.82 -5.01 11.25
CA SER A 181 -3.50 -5.63 11.15
C SER A 181 -2.49 -4.98 12.10
N ARG A 182 -2.44 -3.63 12.12
CA ARG A 182 -1.57 -2.84 13.02
C ARG A 182 -1.87 -3.13 14.49
N LEU A 183 -3.15 -3.23 14.85
CA LEU A 183 -3.60 -3.50 16.22
C LEU A 183 -3.55 -4.98 16.62
N GLY A 184 -3.13 -5.87 15.70
CA GLY A 184 -3.09 -7.31 15.93
C GLY A 184 -4.45 -7.93 16.29
N CYS A 185 -5.54 -7.47 15.65
CA CYS A 185 -6.89 -7.97 15.91
C CYS A 185 -7.68 -8.28 14.62
N SER A 186 -8.90 -8.80 14.77
CA SER A 186 -9.79 -9.03 13.62
C SER A 186 -10.29 -7.72 13.03
N LEU A 187 -10.70 -7.74 11.75
CA LEU A 187 -11.35 -6.62 11.05
C LEU A 187 -12.47 -6.00 11.88
N HIS A 188 -13.38 -6.86 12.36
CA HIS A 188 -14.51 -6.44 13.17
C HIS A 188 -14.06 -5.80 14.50
N THR A 189 -13.03 -6.36 15.16
CA THR A 189 -12.54 -5.77 16.43
C THR A 189 -11.93 -4.39 16.20
N GLY A 190 -11.18 -4.22 15.10
CA GLY A 190 -10.59 -2.93 14.73
C GLY A 190 -11.66 -1.87 14.46
N ASP A 191 -12.65 -2.21 13.63
CA ASP A 191 -13.77 -1.30 13.30
C ASP A 191 -14.58 -0.92 14.54
N ARG A 192 -14.91 -1.90 15.39
CA ARG A 192 -15.58 -1.66 16.68
C ARG A 192 -14.79 -0.71 17.58
N LEU A 193 -13.46 -0.81 17.63
CA LEU A 193 -12.63 0.09 18.45
C LEU A 193 -12.71 1.53 17.94
N VAL A 194 -12.72 1.74 16.63
CA VAL A 194 -12.90 3.06 16.01
C VAL A 194 -14.30 3.62 16.32
N GLU A 195 -15.35 2.83 16.13
CA GLU A 195 -16.72 3.25 16.42
C GLU A 195 -16.93 3.60 17.89
N THR A 196 -16.41 2.77 18.80
CA THR A 196 -16.44 3.05 20.23
C THR A 196 -15.69 4.34 20.55
N ALA A 197 -14.49 4.55 20.01
CA ALA A 197 -13.72 5.77 20.22
C ALA A 197 -14.50 7.02 19.81
N LEU A 198 -15.09 7.03 18.61
CA LEU A 198 -15.87 8.14 18.10
C LEU A 198 -17.09 8.46 18.99
N LEU A 199 -17.82 7.43 19.41
CA LEU A 199 -18.97 7.61 20.31
C LEU A 199 -18.54 8.17 21.66
N ARG A 200 -17.43 7.68 22.25
CA ARG A 200 -16.91 8.24 23.51
C ARG A 200 -16.54 9.70 23.35
N VAL A 201 -15.87 10.07 22.26
CA VAL A 201 -15.51 11.48 21.99
C VAL A 201 -16.78 12.33 21.94
N GLN A 202 -17.80 11.91 21.19
CA GLN A 202 -19.07 12.65 21.09
C GLN A 202 -19.80 12.79 22.44
N MET A 203 -19.70 11.78 23.30
CA MET A 203 -20.42 11.75 24.58
C MET A 203 -19.69 12.54 25.68
N CYS A 204 -18.36 12.60 25.64
CA CYS A 204 -17.54 13.29 26.64
C CYS A 204 -17.19 14.73 26.25
N HIS A 205 -17.22 15.06 24.96
CA HIS A 205 -16.83 16.37 24.43
C HIS A 205 -17.99 16.99 23.64
N PRO A 206 -18.94 17.64 24.33
CA PRO A 206 -20.14 18.20 23.70
C PRO A 206 -19.83 19.27 22.65
N GLU A 207 -18.66 19.91 22.69
CA GLU A 207 -18.17 20.86 21.70
C GLU A 207 -17.89 20.24 20.32
N MET A 208 -17.65 18.92 20.27
CA MET A 208 -17.40 18.17 19.03
C MET A 208 -18.64 17.42 18.54
N ALA A 209 -19.71 17.41 19.33
CA ALA A 209 -20.91 16.64 19.05
C ALA A 209 -21.99 17.49 18.36
N PRO A 210 -22.90 16.87 17.60
CA PRO A 210 -24.07 17.56 17.05
C PRO A 210 -24.93 18.23 18.12
N GLU A 211 -25.74 19.20 17.71
CA GLU A 211 -26.75 19.78 18.59
C GLU A 211 -27.67 18.69 19.19
N PRO A 212 -28.04 18.80 20.49
CA PRO A 212 -28.92 17.83 21.13
C PRO A 212 -30.25 17.70 20.39
N VAL A 213 -30.67 16.46 20.16
CA VAL A 213 -31.99 16.19 19.60
C VAL A 213 -33.08 16.65 20.59
N ALA A 214 -34.08 17.38 20.10
CA ALA A 214 -35.19 17.84 20.92
C ALA A 214 -35.97 16.66 21.52
N LEU A 215 -36.16 16.63 22.84
CA LEU A 215 -36.84 15.54 23.54
C LEU A 215 -38.22 15.20 22.93
N GLU A 216 -39.00 16.22 22.57
CA GLU A 216 -40.35 16.08 21.98
C GLU A 216 -40.39 15.29 20.67
N SER A 217 -39.28 15.31 19.91
CA SER A 217 -39.15 14.59 18.65
C SER A 217 -38.91 13.09 18.84
N LEU A 218 -38.55 12.66 20.05
CA LEU A 218 -38.19 11.28 20.33
C LEU A 218 -39.42 10.40 20.60
N PRO A 219 -39.36 9.11 20.20
CA PRO A 219 -40.39 8.13 20.55
C PRO A 219 -40.65 8.10 22.06
N ALA A 220 -41.92 7.83 22.45
CA ALA A 220 -42.34 7.86 23.85
C ALA A 220 -41.47 6.97 24.76
N TRP A 221 -41.09 5.78 24.28
CA TRP A 221 -40.23 4.87 25.04
C TRP A 221 -38.81 5.43 25.27
N GLN A 222 -38.24 6.15 24.29
CA GLN A 222 -36.92 6.78 24.47
C GLN A 222 -37.00 7.91 25.48
N ARG A 223 -38.06 8.74 25.43
CA ARG A 223 -38.29 9.80 26.43
C ARG A 223 -38.45 9.23 27.83
N GLN A 224 -39.22 8.16 27.99
CA GLN A 224 -39.38 7.46 29.27
C GLN A 224 -38.06 6.88 29.78
N ALA A 225 -37.27 6.23 28.92
CA ALA A 225 -35.96 5.71 29.27
C ALA A 225 -34.99 6.83 29.69
N LEU A 226 -34.94 7.93 28.94
CA LEU A 226 -34.12 9.11 29.27
C LEU A 226 -34.51 9.78 30.60
N ALA A 227 -35.78 9.70 30.99
CA ALA A 227 -36.26 10.22 32.27
C ALA A 227 -35.77 9.40 33.47
N THR A 228 -35.34 8.15 33.27
CA THR A 228 -34.75 7.30 34.33
C THR A 228 -33.27 7.58 34.58
N LEU A 229 -32.61 8.31 33.68
CA LEU A 229 -31.19 8.62 33.73
C LEU A 229 -30.94 9.99 34.35
N ASP A 230 -29.75 10.17 34.94
CA ASP A 230 -29.27 11.48 35.39
C ASP A 230 -29.07 12.45 34.23
N ASP A 231 -29.01 13.74 34.57
CA ASP A 231 -28.96 14.84 33.59
C ASP A 231 -27.72 14.75 32.69
N THR A 232 -26.56 14.35 33.22
CA THR A 232 -25.31 14.21 32.47
C THR A 232 -25.41 13.12 31.41
N ARG A 233 -25.92 11.93 31.79
CA ARG A 233 -26.15 10.84 30.82
C ARG A 233 -27.19 11.24 29.79
N ARG A 234 -28.26 11.92 30.21
CA ARG A 234 -29.32 12.38 29.32
C ARG A 234 -28.76 13.32 28.26
N GLU A 235 -27.96 14.31 28.66
CA GLU A 235 -27.31 15.26 27.75
C GLU A 235 -26.41 14.58 26.73
N ALA A 236 -25.59 13.62 27.17
CA ALA A 236 -24.67 12.90 26.29
C ALA A 236 -25.42 12.04 25.26
N LEU A 237 -26.49 11.35 25.69
CA LEU A 237 -27.29 10.50 24.81
C LEU A 237 -28.11 11.29 23.78
N LEU A 238 -28.49 12.53 24.08
CA LEU A 238 -29.20 13.38 23.12
C LEU A 238 -28.30 13.88 21.97
N ARG A 239 -26.98 13.83 22.13
CA ARG A 239 -25.99 14.30 21.14
C ARG A 239 -25.44 13.22 20.21
N ILE A 240 -25.69 11.95 20.49
CA ILE A 240 -25.28 10.83 19.61
C ILE A 240 -26.38 10.45 18.63
N GLY A 241 -26.02 9.69 17.59
CA GLY A 241 -26.98 9.17 16.60
C GLY A 241 -28.05 8.24 17.18
N ASP A 242 -29.15 8.06 16.44
CA ASP A 242 -30.33 7.33 16.90
C ASP A 242 -30.03 5.85 17.26
N LEU A 243 -29.39 5.08 16.36
CA LEU A 243 -29.09 3.67 16.65
C LEU A 243 -28.19 3.50 17.90
N PRO A 244 -27.03 4.20 18.04
CA PRO A 244 -26.26 4.16 19.27
C PRO A 244 -27.04 4.57 20.52
N ARG A 245 -27.91 5.59 20.42
CA ARG A 245 -28.77 6.03 21.51
C ARG A 245 -29.73 4.93 21.95
N GLN A 246 -30.41 4.28 21.01
CA GLN A 246 -31.33 3.18 21.30
C GLN A 246 -30.62 2.03 22.02
N VAL A 247 -29.43 1.64 21.53
CA VAL A 247 -28.61 0.59 22.15
C VAL A 247 -28.24 0.94 23.59
N LEU A 248 -27.78 2.18 23.82
CA LEU A 248 -27.39 2.63 25.15
C LEU A 248 -28.59 2.79 26.10
N LEU A 249 -29.74 3.28 25.62
CA LEU A 249 -30.96 3.38 26.44
C LEU A 249 -31.45 2.00 26.88
N MET A 250 -31.53 1.03 25.95
CA MET A 250 -31.93 -0.34 26.30
C MET A 250 -30.95 -0.99 27.28
N HIS A 251 -29.65 -0.71 27.15
CA HIS A 251 -28.67 -1.26 28.08
C HIS A 251 -28.73 -0.59 29.47
N LEU A 252 -28.81 0.74 29.52
CA LEU A 252 -28.68 1.52 30.75
C LEU A 252 -29.99 1.62 31.55
N ALA A 253 -31.13 1.79 30.87
CA ALA A 253 -32.43 1.93 31.53
C ALA A 253 -33.10 0.57 31.76
N GLU A 254 -33.00 -0.36 30.81
CA GLU A 254 -33.67 -1.67 30.89
C GLU A 254 -32.74 -2.82 31.30
N GLY A 255 -31.42 -2.61 31.34
CA GLY A 255 -30.46 -3.64 31.74
C GLY A 255 -30.24 -4.75 30.71
N LEU A 256 -30.67 -4.55 29.46
CA LEU A 256 -30.58 -5.58 28.42
C LEU A 256 -29.12 -5.84 28.00
N ASP A 257 -28.84 -7.09 27.67
CA ASP A 257 -27.55 -7.49 27.11
C ASP A 257 -27.49 -7.27 25.59
N SER A 258 -26.28 -7.30 25.03
CA SER A 258 -26.07 -7.12 23.58
C SER A 258 -26.86 -8.09 22.68
N LYS A 259 -27.18 -9.31 23.13
CA LYS A 259 -27.95 -10.27 22.32
C LYS A 259 -29.42 -9.89 22.30
N GLN A 260 -29.97 -9.54 23.47
CA GLN A 260 -31.35 -9.09 23.63
C GLN A 260 -31.61 -7.79 22.86
N ILE A 261 -30.68 -6.84 22.91
CA ILE A 261 -30.78 -5.58 22.19
C ILE A 261 -30.77 -5.82 20.67
N ALA A 262 -29.83 -6.62 20.16
CA ALA A 262 -29.75 -6.94 18.73
C ALA A 262 -31.04 -7.60 18.22
N ALA A 263 -31.58 -8.55 18.99
CA ALA A 263 -32.85 -9.22 18.66
C ALA A 263 -34.03 -8.24 18.64
N ARG A 264 -34.10 -7.31 19.60
CA ARG A 264 -35.19 -6.33 19.69
C ARG A 264 -35.13 -5.28 18.58
N LEU A 265 -33.94 -4.89 18.16
CA LEU A 265 -33.73 -3.94 17.07
C LEU A 265 -33.79 -4.59 15.68
N GLY A 266 -33.80 -5.93 15.59
CA GLY A 266 -33.77 -6.65 14.32
C GLY A 266 -32.47 -6.45 13.54
N VAL A 267 -31.36 -6.20 14.24
CA VAL A 267 -30.04 -5.92 13.64
C VAL A 267 -29.03 -7.00 14.01
N ASP A 268 -27.96 -7.10 13.21
CA ASP A 268 -26.85 -7.98 13.56
C ASP A 268 -26.14 -7.50 14.83
N ARG A 269 -25.80 -8.44 15.71
CA ARG A 269 -25.18 -8.14 17.01
C ARG A 269 -23.88 -7.38 16.85
N TRP A 270 -23.10 -7.65 15.81
CA TRP A 270 -21.83 -6.96 15.59
C TRP A 270 -22.04 -5.49 15.23
N GLY A 271 -23.14 -5.14 14.56
CA GLY A 271 -23.49 -3.77 14.20
C GLY A 271 -23.80 -2.86 15.39
N ILE A 272 -24.07 -3.41 16.58
CA ILE A 272 -24.33 -2.62 17.80
C ILE A 272 -23.16 -2.63 18.80
N MET A 273 -22.13 -3.45 18.58
CA MET A 273 -21.07 -3.66 19.57
C MET A 273 -20.25 -2.40 19.82
N GLY A 274 -20.11 -1.50 18.84
CA GLY A 274 -19.45 -0.21 19.01
C GLY A 274 -20.13 0.63 20.09
N ALA A 275 -21.44 0.83 19.95
CA ALA A 275 -22.28 1.55 20.91
C ALA A 275 -22.38 0.84 22.26
N TYR A 276 -22.61 -0.48 22.26
CA TYR A 276 -22.70 -1.25 23.50
C TYR A 276 -21.41 -1.16 24.34
N SER A 277 -20.23 -1.15 23.69
CA SER A 277 -18.94 -1.01 24.38
C SER A 277 -18.71 0.40 24.94
N ALA A 278 -19.31 1.42 24.33
CA ALA A 278 -19.18 2.82 24.74
C ALA A 278 -19.94 3.12 26.05
N ALA A 279 -20.87 2.26 26.48
CA ALA A 279 -21.62 2.43 27.73
C ALA A 279 -20.72 2.63 28.96
N SER A 280 -19.50 2.09 28.94
CA SER A 280 -18.54 2.28 30.03
C SER A 280 -18.12 3.74 30.25
N SER A 281 -18.18 4.60 29.23
CA SER A 281 -17.92 6.04 29.38
C SER A 281 -19.02 6.82 30.07
N LEU A 282 -20.25 6.29 30.11
CA LEU A 282 -21.38 6.93 30.79
C LEU A 282 -21.44 6.60 32.28
N LYS A 283 -20.43 5.90 32.83
CA LYS A 283 -20.33 5.76 34.29
C LYS A 283 -19.87 7.11 34.86
N VAL A 284 -20.86 7.94 35.18
CA VAL A 284 -20.77 9.34 35.62
C VAL A 284 -19.77 9.58 36.75
N SER A 285 -19.18 10.78 36.64
CA SER A 285 -18.37 11.54 37.59
C SER A 285 -18.54 11.18 39.07
N GLY A 286 -17.41 10.89 39.72
CA GLY A 286 -17.34 10.67 41.16
C GLY A 286 -16.13 9.87 41.60
N GLN A 287 -15.53 9.09 40.70
CA GLN A 287 -14.24 8.48 40.92
C GLN A 287 -13.45 8.50 39.61
N VAL A 288 -12.59 9.50 39.44
CA VAL A 288 -11.29 9.25 38.81
C VAL A 288 -10.54 8.36 39.79
N THR A 289 -10.93 7.08 39.89
CA THR A 289 -10.00 6.08 40.35
C THR A 289 -9.00 5.97 39.21
N MET A 290 -7.82 6.56 39.47
CA MET A 290 -6.54 6.23 38.86
C MET A 290 -6.22 4.73 39.02
N GLN A 291 -7.15 3.82 38.70
CA GLN A 291 -7.06 2.38 38.87
C GLN A 291 -7.94 1.69 37.82
N GLY A 292 -7.61 1.98 36.57
CA GLY A 292 -8.01 1.16 35.43
C GLY A 292 -6.78 0.95 34.56
N THR A 293 -5.71 0.34 35.10
CA THR A 293 -4.65 -0.23 34.26
C THR A 293 -5.30 -1.28 33.37
N PHE A 294 -5.81 -0.84 32.22
CA PHE A 294 -6.33 -1.70 31.17
C PHE A 294 -5.19 -2.62 30.76
N ARG A 295 -5.28 -3.89 31.16
CA ARG A 295 -4.36 -4.94 30.70
C ARG A 295 -4.47 -5.01 29.18
N GLU A 296 -3.47 -4.47 28.49
CA GLU A 296 -3.26 -4.68 27.06
C GLU A 296 -3.37 -6.19 26.76
N LYS A 297 -4.11 -6.58 25.73
CA LYS A 297 -4.15 -8.00 25.31
C LYS A 297 -2.72 -8.41 24.95
N GLY A 298 -2.13 -9.30 25.74
CA GLY A 298 -0.73 -9.71 25.59
C GLY A 298 0.26 -8.95 26.47
N ALA A 299 -0.13 -7.92 27.24
CA ALA A 299 0.75 -7.27 28.21
C ALA A 299 1.27 -8.27 29.25
N ALA A 300 0.40 -9.15 29.77
CA ALA A 300 0.82 -10.20 30.69
C ALA A 300 1.80 -11.20 30.06
N ALA A 301 1.63 -11.51 28.76
CA ALA A 301 2.55 -12.39 28.04
C ALA A 301 3.89 -11.70 27.73
N ARG A 302 3.88 -10.41 27.39
CA ARG A 302 5.10 -9.62 27.15
C ARG A 302 5.88 -9.36 28.43
N ALA A 303 5.20 -9.02 29.53
CA ALA A 303 5.83 -8.88 30.84
C ALA A 303 6.46 -10.21 31.28
N LEU A 304 5.73 -11.32 31.13
CA LEU A 304 6.27 -12.65 31.40
C LEU A 304 7.45 -13.00 30.49
N ALA A 305 7.39 -12.69 29.19
CA ALA A 305 8.50 -12.90 28.26
C ALA A 305 9.73 -12.07 28.65
N ALA A 306 9.56 -10.82 29.09
CA ALA A 306 10.67 -9.99 29.56
C ALA A 306 11.34 -10.56 30.81
N THR A 307 10.56 -11.02 31.80
CA THR A 307 11.10 -11.70 32.98
C THR A 307 11.82 -12.99 32.60
N LEU A 308 11.18 -13.84 31.78
CA LEU A 308 11.77 -15.10 31.34
C LEU A 308 13.00 -14.89 30.46
N ARG A 309 13.12 -13.78 29.73
CA ARG A 309 14.32 -13.44 28.96
C ARG A 309 15.54 -13.29 29.86
N GLY A 310 15.39 -12.63 31.01
CA GLY A 310 16.46 -12.52 32.01
C GLY A 310 16.87 -13.88 32.59
N GLU A 311 15.89 -14.74 32.88
CA GLU A 311 16.18 -16.09 33.41
C GLU A 311 16.82 -17.01 32.37
N VAL A 312 16.29 -17.03 31.14
CA VAL A 312 16.82 -17.86 30.04
C VAL A 312 18.22 -17.42 29.62
N THR A 313 18.55 -16.13 29.70
CA THR A 313 19.91 -15.65 29.41
C THR A 313 20.92 -16.05 30.49
N ALA A 314 20.47 -16.24 31.73
CA ALA A 314 21.31 -16.71 32.85
C ALA A 314 21.58 -18.22 32.84
N LEU A 315 20.72 -19.02 32.20
CA LEU A 315 20.94 -20.47 32.02
C LEU A 315 22.14 -20.73 31.10
N LYS A 316 22.80 -21.87 31.22
CA LYS A 316 23.88 -22.26 30.27
C LYS A 316 23.28 -22.64 28.91
N PRO A 317 24.00 -22.42 27.79
CA PRO A 317 23.54 -22.86 26.48
C PRO A 317 23.27 -24.38 26.49
N GLY A 318 22.11 -24.82 25.97
CA GLY A 318 21.70 -26.23 26.01
C GLY A 318 21.06 -26.68 27.33
N GLU A 319 20.95 -25.82 28.33
CA GLU A 319 20.27 -26.13 29.59
C GLU A 319 18.74 -26.10 29.42
N ARG A 320 18.05 -26.97 30.16
CA ARG A 320 16.60 -27.15 30.05
C ARG A 320 15.87 -25.96 30.68
N VAL A 321 14.97 -25.35 29.91
CA VAL A 321 14.07 -24.29 30.40
C VAL A 321 12.89 -24.93 31.15
N PRO A 322 12.41 -24.33 32.26
CA PRO A 322 11.23 -24.84 32.97
C PRO A 322 10.02 -25.06 32.05
N GLY A 323 9.27 -26.13 32.28
CA GLY A 323 8.15 -26.52 31.41
C GLY A 323 6.93 -25.62 31.56
N GLU A 324 5.98 -25.71 30.61
CA GLU A 324 4.74 -24.90 30.64
C GLU A 324 3.99 -25.04 31.98
N ARG A 325 3.94 -26.26 32.55
CA ARG A 325 3.31 -26.53 33.85
C ARG A 325 4.03 -25.84 35.00
N ASP A 326 5.35 -25.91 35.05
CA ASP A 326 6.16 -25.30 36.12
C ASP A 326 6.06 -23.78 36.07
N LEU A 327 6.10 -23.20 34.87
CA LEU A 327 5.94 -21.76 34.65
C LEU A 327 4.53 -21.27 34.98
N THR A 328 3.50 -22.05 34.67
CA THR A 328 2.10 -21.75 35.03
C THR A 328 1.94 -21.71 36.56
N ALA A 329 2.51 -22.70 37.25
CA ALA A 329 2.47 -22.78 38.72
C ALA A 329 3.27 -21.64 39.38
N ARG A 330 4.48 -21.36 38.89
CA ARG A 330 5.39 -20.36 39.46
C ARG A 330 4.91 -18.92 39.25
N PHE A 331 4.40 -18.60 38.07
CA PHE A 331 3.97 -17.23 37.72
C PHE A 331 2.46 -17.01 37.88
N GLN A 332 1.72 -17.99 38.42
CA GLN A 332 0.27 -17.93 38.67
C GLN A 332 -0.52 -17.34 37.49
N CYS A 333 -0.17 -17.75 36.27
CA CYS A 333 -0.76 -17.22 35.06
C CYS A 333 -1.36 -18.34 34.20
N SER A 334 -2.23 -17.99 33.25
CA SER A 334 -2.85 -19.01 32.39
C SER A 334 -1.80 -19.71 31.51
N ALA A 335 -1.98 -21.00 31.25
CA ALA A 335 -1.17 -21.78 30.31
C ALA A 335 -1.06 -21.10 28.92
N LYS A 336 -2.12 -20.41 28.49
CA LYS A 336 -2.15 -19.62 27.25
C LYS A 336 -1.17 -18.43 27.28
N THR A 337 -1.03 -17.76 28.43
CA THR A 337 -0.08 -16.66 28.64
C THR A 337 1.36 -17.17 28.59
N VAL A 338 1.65 -18.29 29.27
CA VAL A 338 2.96 -18.94 29.25
C VAL A 338 3.33 -19.35 27.83
N ARG A 339 2.42 -20.00 27.10
CA ARG A 339 2.66 -20.42 25.71
C ARG A 339 2.92 -19.25 24.78
N ALA A 340 2.21 -18.13 24.96
CA ALA A 340 2.44 -16.92 24.19
C ALA A 340 3.83 -16.31 24.49
N ALA A 341 4.22 -16.23 25.76
CA ALA A 341 5.55 -15.75 26.16
C ALA A 341 6.68 -16.63 25.61
N MET A 342 6.53 -17.95 25.72
CA MET A 342 7.52 -18.91 25.19
C MET A 342 7.61 -18.89 23.67
N LYS A 343 6.50 -18.64 22.97
CA LYS A 343 6.50 -18.42 21.52
C LYS A 343 7.33 -17.19 21.14
N THR A 344 7.23 -16.11 21.91
CA THR A 344 8.04 -14.90 21.71
C THR A 344 9.52 -15.19 21.89
N LEU A 345 9.92 -15.87 22.98
CA LEU A 345 11.34 -16.22 23.21
C LEU A 345 11.90 -17.16 22.13
N ARG A 346 11.06 -18.04 21.57
CA ARG A 346 11.46 -18.91 20.45
C ARG A 346 11.65 -18.11 19.16
N ALA A 347 10.78 -17.14 18.88
CA ALA A 347 10.92 -16.26 17.71
C ALA A 347 12.17 -15.37 17.82
N GLU A 348 12.58 -15.01 19.05
CA GLU A 348 13.82 -14.30 19.35
C GLU A 348 15.07 -15.21 19.29
N GLY A 349 14.91 -16.51 19.03
CA GLY A 349 16.01 -17.46 18.94
C GLY A 349 16.67 -17.81 20.28
N LEU A 350 16.06 -17.45 21.42
CA LEU A 350 16.64 -17.66 22.75
C LEU A 350 16.42 -19.08 23.28
N VAL A 351 15.38 -19.76 22.77
CA VAL A 351 15.00 -21.11 23.19
C VAL A 351 14.65 -21.98 21.98
N THR A 352 15.06 -23.24 22.04
CA THR A 352 14.72 -24.25 21.03
C THR A 352 13.89 -25.37 21.64
N MET A 353 13.01 -25.97 20.83
CA MET A 353 12.17 -27.09 21.24
C MET A 353 12.78 -28.38 20.71
N ILE A 354 13.23 -29.24 21.63
CA ILE A 354 13.69 -30.60 21.31
C ILE A 354 12.57 -31.55 21.70
N ARG A 355 11.90 -32.16 20.72
CA ARG A 355 10.85 -33.16 20.99
C ARG A 355 11.48 -34.52 21.28
N PRO A 356 10.94 -35.32 22.22
CA PRO A 356 9.86 -35.05 23.17
C PRO A 356 10.30 -34.33 24.46
N TYR A 357 11.57 -33.95 24.58
CA TYR A 357 12.24 -33.59 25.84
C TYR A 357 11.91 -32.20 26.41
N GLY A 358 11.44 -31.25 25.60
CA GLY A 358 10.95 -29.93 26.06
C GLY A 358 11.70 -28.75 25.46
N LEU A 359 11.69 -27.61 26.15
CA LEU A 359 12.43 -26.41 25.73
C LEU A 359 13.81 -26.34 26.38
N PHE A 360 14.79 -25.90 25.59
CA PHE A 360 16.18 -25.74 25.99
C PHE A 360 16.66 -24.35 25.57
N ARG A 361 17.60 -23.76 26.33
CA ARG A 361 18.28 -22.53 25.92
C ARG A 361 19.04 -22.77 24.64
N ALA A 362 18.88 -21.88 23.65
CA ALA A 362 19.60 -22.00 22.39
C ALA A 362 21.12 -21.92 22.59
N THR A 363 21.85 -22.84 21.97
CA THR A 363 23.31 -22.76 21.83
C THR A 363 23.62 -21.83 20.66
N ALA A 364 24.51 -20.86 20.85
CA ALA A 364 24.96 -20.04 19.74
C ALA A 364 25.59 -20.97 18.68
N THR A 365 25.21 -20.76 17.43
CA THR A 365 25.50 -21.54 16.22
C THR A 365 24.65 -22.80 16.06
N GLY A 366 23.91 -22.85 14.95
CA GLY A 366 22.97 -23.90 14.63
C GLY A 366 23.66 -25.22 14.36
N ASP A 367 23.55 -26.14 15.32
CA ASP A 367 23.79 -27.56 15.13
C ASP A 367 22.92 -28.34 16.13
N LEU A 368 21.65 -28.54 15.76
CA LEU A 368 20.76 -29.60 16.28
C LEU A 368 19.56 -29.80 15.33
N ALA A 369 19.76 -29.54 14.04
CA ALA A 369 18.94 -30.11 12.96
C ALA A 369 19.47 -31.48 12.50
N ALA A 370 20.51 -32.01 13.15
CA ALA A 370 21.09 -33.32 12.86
C ALA A 370 21.31 -34.12 14.16
N ALA A 371 20.23 -34.64 14.74
CA ALA A 371 20.21 -35.83 15.60
C ALA A 371 18.78 -36.14 16.08
N ALA A 372 17.90 -36.51 15.15
CA ALA A 372 16.77 -37.45 15.30
C ALA A 372 15.96 -37.48 13.99
#